data_AF-A0A9E3WNH6-F1
#
_entry.id   AF-A0A9E3WNH6-F1
#
_cell.length_a   1.000
_cell.length_b   1.000
_cell.length_c   1.000
_cell.angle_alpha   90.00
_cell.angle_beta   90.00
_cell.angle_gamma   90.00
#
_symmetry.space_group_name_H-M   'P 1'
#
loop_
_entity.id
_entity.type
_entity.pdbx_description
1 polymer ?
#
loop_
_entity_poly.entity_id
_entity_poly.type
_entity_poly.pdbx_seq_one_letter_code
_entity_poly.pdbx_strand_id
1 'polypeptide(L)' 'MRFSLVDKIVEIDPGRSIVTEKYLCGSEDYLADHFPNFACMPGVLMLESLYQAGTWL' A
#
# COMPACT_ATOMS: atom_id res chain seq x y z
N MET A 1 -7.74 -0.63 15.19
CA MET A 1 -6.69 -0.43 14.16
C MET A 1 -7.38 -0.11 12.84
N ARG A 2 -7.06 1.01 12.20
CA ARG A 2 -7.48 1.27 10.83
C ARG A 2 -6.37 0.74 9.93
N PHE A 3 -6.65 -0.32 9.18
CA PHE A 3 -5.69 -0.92 8.26
C PHE A 3 -5.90 -0.28 6.88
N SER A 4 -5.02 0.64 6.52
CA SER A 4 -5.08 1.38 5.26
C SER A 4 -3.69 1.48 4.69
N LEU A 5 -3.55 1.11 3.42
CA LEU A 5 -2.28 1.05 2.70
C LEU A 5 -2.27 2.02 1.50
N VAL A 6 -3.20 2.97 1.48
CA VAL A 6 -3.26 4.06 0.50
C VAL A 6 -3.16 5.36 1.28
N ASP A 7 -2.04 6.07 1.15
CA ASP A 7 -1.81 7.32 1.86
C ASP A 7 -2.36 8.51 1.07
N LYS A 8 -2.32 8.42 -0.27
CA LYS A 8 -2.74 9.51 -1.16
C LYS A 8 -3.27 8.98 -2.48
N ILE A 9 -4.36 9.59 -2.96
CA ILE A 9 -4.80 9.50 -4.35
C ILE A 9 -4.11 10.64 -5.12
N VAL A 10 -3.37 10.29 -6.16
CA VAL A 10 -2.63 11.25 -7.00
C VAL A 10 -3.52 11.71 -8.16
N GLU A 11 -4.17 10.77 -8.84
CA GLU A 11 -5.07 11.01 -9.96
C GLU A 11 -6.22 10.00 -9.92
N ILE A 12 -7.41 10.42 -10.38
CA ILE A 12 -8.56 9.53 -10.56
C ILE A 12 -9.40 9.96 -11.77
N ASP A 13 -9.65 9.01 -12.65
CA ASP A 13 -10.62 9.07 -13.76
C ASP A 13 -11.73 8.05 -13.42
N PRO A 14 -12.88 8.50 -12.85
CA PRO A 14 -13.88 7.62 -12.25
C PRO A 14 -14.36 6.49 -13.18
N GLY A 15 -14.36 5.25 -12.69
CA GLY A 15 -14.73 4.07 -13.47
C GLY A 15 -13.73 3.67 -14.58
N ARG A 16 -12.58 4.34 -14.70
CA ARG A 16 -11.58 4.07 -15.75
C ARG A 16 -10.18 3.80 -15.22
N SER A 17 -9.58 4.70 -14.44
CA SER A 17 -8.25 4.51 -13.85
C SER A 17 -8.00 5.33 -12.59
N ILE A 18 -7.17 4.82 -11.69
CA ILE A 18 -6.72 5.52 -10.47
C ILE A 18 -5.21 5.35 -10.30
N VAL A 19 -4.55 6.39 -9.79
CA VAL A 19 -3.14 6.37 -9.37
C VAL A 19 -3.07 6.74 -7.88
N THR A 20 -2.42 5.89 -7.09
CA THR A 20 -2.27 6.09 -5.64
C THR A 20 -0.82 5.95 -5.21
N GLU A 21 -0.51 6.53 -4.05
CA GLU A 21 0.80 6.41 -3.39
C GLU A 21 0.64 5.75 -2.02
N LYS A 22 1.54 4.81 -1.74
CA LYS A 22 1.86 4.34 -0.40
C LYS A 22 3.30 4.75 -0.08
N TYR A 23 3.47 5.47 1.01
CA TYR A 23 4.77 5.69 1.61
C TYR A 23 5.14 4.47 2.45
N LEU A 24 6.36 3.96 2.23
CA LEU A 24 6.93 2.87 3.00
C LEU A 24 7.93 3.45 4.00
N CYS A 25 7.66 3.30 5.30
CA CYS A 25 8.57 3.74 6.36
C CYS A 25 9.21 2.52 7.03
N GLY A 26 10.51 2.58 7.33
CA GLY A 26 11.22 1.49 8.02
C GLY A 26 10.69 1.17 9.43
N SER A 27 9.83 2.03 10.01
CA SER A 27 9.17 1.79 11.28
C SER A 27 7.88 0.96 11.18
N GLU A 28 7.46 0.55 9.99
CA GLU A 28 6.28 -0.30 9.83
C GLU A 28 6.56 -1.71 10.34
N ASP A 29 5.70 -2.22 11.24
CA ASP A 29 5.93 -3.45 12.01
C ASP A 29 6.27 -4.67 11.13
N TYR A 30 5.59 -4.82 9.99
CA TYR A 30 5.80 -5.95 9.07
C TYR A 30 7.15 -5.91 8.33
N LEU A 31 7.91 -4.81 8.41
CA LEU A 31 9.27 -4.75 7.85
C LEU A 31 10.32 -5.27 8.83
N ALA A 32 10.00 -5.38 10.12
CA ALA A 32 10.94 -5.84 11.14
C ALA A 32 11.32 -7.32 10.95
N ASP A 33 10.42 -8.13 10.41
CA ASP A 33 10.58 -9.58 10.24
C ASP A 33 10.43 -10.05 8.79
N HIS A 34 10.11 -9.16 7.85
CA HIS A 34 10.05 -9.46 6.42
C HIS A 34 11.09 -8.62 5.66
N PHE A 35 12.38 -8.94 5.73
CA PHE A 35 13.05 -10.02 6.46
C PHE A 35 14.01 -9.42 7.51
N PRO A 36 14.43 -10.19 8.53
CA PRO A 36 15.16 -9.63 9.69
C PRO A 36 16.40 -8.79 9.38
N ASN A 37 17.08 -9.05 8.25
CA ASN A 37 18.25 -8.28 7.78
C ASN A 37 18.04 -7.64 6.40
N PHE A 38 16.82 -7.67 5.87
CA PHE A 38 16.46 -7.15 4.56
C PHE A 38 14.99 -6.74 4.54
N ALA A 39 14.71 -5.54 5.02
CA ALA A 39 13.35 -4.99 5.01
C ALA A 39 12.80 -4.95 3.57
N CYS A 40 11.70 -5.64 3.36
CA CYS A 40 11.07 -5.84 2.07
C CYS A 40 9.55 -5.79 2.26
N MET A 41 8.85 -4.96 1.50
CA MET A 41 7.39 -4.93 1.59
C MET A 41 6.82 -6.30 1.20
N PRO A 42 5.95 -6.93 2.03
CA PRO A 42 5.32 -8.19 1.67
C PRO A 42 4.47 -8.03 0.41
N GLY A 43 4.63 -8.93 -0.57
CA GLY A 43 3.90 -8.86 -1.83
C GLY A 43 2.37 -8.92 -1.66
N VAL A 44 1.90 -9.64 -0.64
CA VAL A 44 0.47 -9.68 -0.29
C VAL A 44 -0.06 -8.32 0.17
N LEU A 45 0.76 -7.49 0.81
CA LEU A 45 0.38 -6.13 1.19
C LEU A 45 0.40 -5.18 -0.01
N MET A 46 1.24 -5.44 -1.02
CA MET A 46 1.16 -4.71 -2.29
C MET A 46 -0.16 -5.00 -3.00
N LEU A 47 -0.58 -6.28 -3.04
CA LEU A 47 -1.88 -6.67 -3.61
C LEU A 47 -3.05 -6.06 -2.84
N GLU A 48 -2.98 -6.05 -1.51
CA GLU A 48 -3.98 -5.38 -0.68
C GLU A 48 -4.03 -3.87 -0.94
N SER A 49 -2.88 -3.21 -1.13
CA SER A 49 -2.82 -1.80 -1.49
C SER A 49 -3.51 -1.53 -2.83
N LEU A 50 -3.31 -2.41 -3.82
CA LEU A 50 -3.98 -2.33 -5.12
C LEU A 50 -5.49 -2.56 -4.99
N TYR A 51 -5.92 -3.53 -4.18
CA TYR A 51 -7.34 -3.76 -3.90
C TYR A 51 -7.98 -2.51 -3.27
N GLN A 52 -7.36 -1.97 -2.23
CA GLN A 52 -7.84 -0.76 -1.55
C GLN A 52 -7.89 0.44 -2.50
N ALA A 53 -6.87 0.65 -3.33
CA ALA A 53 -6.91 1.69 -4.37
C ALA A 53 -8.11 1.49 -5.31
N GLY A 54 -8.38 0.27 -5.75
CA GLY A 54 -9.52 -0.07 -6.60
C GLY A 54 -10.88 0.19 -5.97
N THR A 55 -11.01 0.21 -4.63
CA THR A 55 -12.28 0.56 -3.97
C THR A 55 -12.68 2.02 -4.09
N TRP A 56 -11.74 2.89 -4.49
CA TRP A 56 -11.99 4.30 -4.76
C TRP A 56 -12.34 4.58 -6.22
N LEU A 57 -12.09 3.64 -7.14
CA LEU A 57 -12.28 3.79 -8.57
C LEU A 57 -13.74 3.58 -9.00
#